data_AF-A0A369Z4X2-F1
#
_entry.id   AF-A0A369Z4X2-F1
#
_cell.length_a   1.000
_cell.length_b   1.000
_cell.length_c   1.000
_cell.angle_alpha   90.00
_cell.angle_beta   90.00
_cell.angle_gamma   90.00
#
_symmetry.space_group_name_H-M   'P 1'
#
loop_
_entity.id
_entity.type
_entity.pdbx_description
1 polymer ?
#
loop_
_entity_poly.entity_id
_entity_poly.type
_entity_poly.pdbx_seq_one_letter_code
_entity_poly.pdbx_strand_id
1 'polypeptide(L)'
;TTDGSVKVKVPSDAEAGDTVEVTVTPEGSNTPEKVTLTKQPDGSWTSDKPAIVPNVEAGKDSTTIPEDKVKDGSEVSAKAKDPAGNESAESKGNA
;
A
#
# COMPACT_ATOMS: atom_id res chain seq x y z
N THR A 1 -15.29 0.41 18.13
CA THR A 1 -15.02 1.24 16.95
C THR A 1 -13.88 0.59 16.22
N THR A 2 -14.17 -0.14 15.15
CA THR A 2 -13.14 -0.46 14.15
C THR A 2 -12.72 0.88 13.55
N ASP A 3 -11.43 1.19 13.62
CA ASP A 3 -10.83 2.49 13.27
C ASP A 3 -10.83 2.79 11.76
N GLY A 4 -11.58 2.03 10.95
CA GLY A 4 -11.69 2.18 9.47
C GLY A 4 -10.38 2.07 8.68
N SER A 5 -9.25 2.00 9.37
CA SER A 5 -7.92 2.14 8.81
C SER A 5 -7.37 0.80 8.34
N VAL A 6 -6.69 0.84 7.19
CA VAL A 6 -6.18 -0.37 6.56
C VAL A 6 -4.66 -0.42 6.66
N LYS A 7 -4.14 -1.47 7.28
CA LYS A 7 -2.70 -1.69 7.38
C LYS A 7 -2.17 -2.40 6.13
N VAL A 8 -1.26 -1.76 5.42
CA VAL A 8 -0.54 -2.31 4.27
C VAL A 8 0.85 -2.76 4.72
N LYS A 9 1.18 -4.04 4.52
CA LYS A 9 2.52 -4.57 4.77
C LYS A 9 3.36 -4.53 3.51
N VAL A 10 4.65 -4.29 3.69
CA VAL A 10 5.65 -4.35 2.63
C VAL A 10 6.59 -5.54 2.86
N PRO A 11 7.12 -6.17 1.79
CA PRO A 11 8.05 -7.28 1.92
C PRO A 11 9.36 -6.84 2.61
N SER A 12 9.86 -7.69 3.51
CA SER A 12 11.07 -7.41 4.29
C SER A 12 12.37 -7.72 3.54
N ASP A 13 12.33 -8.63 2.56
CA ASP A 13 13.48 -9.00 1.72
C ASP A 13 13.57 -8.20 0.41
N ALA A 14 12.69 -7.19 0.25
CA ALA A 14 12.59 -6.40 -0.96
C ALA A 14 13.87 -5.60 -1.25
N GLU A 15 14.27 -5.59 -2.51
CA GLU A 15 15.42 -4.85 -3.02
C GLU A 15 15.00 -3.47 -3.55
N ALA A 16 15.96 -2.55 -3.65
CA ALA A 16 15.68 -1.22 -4.18
C ALA A 16 15.18 -1.31 -5.63
N GLY A 17 14.04 -0.66 -5.91
CA GLY A 17 13.32 -0.78 -7.18
C GLY A 17 12.13 -1.73 -7.14
N ASP A 18 12.00 -2.58 -6.11
CA ASP A 18 10.80 -3.38 -5.89
C ASP A 18 9.58 -2.49 -5.67
N THR A 19 8.42 -3.01 -6.06
CA THR A 19 7.16 -2.27 -6.00
C THR A 19 6.10 -3.04 -5.23
N VAL A 20 5.19 -2.30 -4.58
CA VAL A 20 3.94 -2.84 -4.04
C VAL A 20 2.80 -2.03 -4.63
N GLU A 21 1.97 -2.68 -5.42
CA GLU A 21 0.75 -2.11 -5.98
C GLU A 21 -0.39 -2.28 -4.97
N VAL A 22 -0.91 -1.17 -4.47
CA VAL A 22 -2.05 -1.11 -3.57
C VAL A 22 -3.25 -0.60 -4.34
N THR A 23 -4.35 -1.34 -4.34
CA THR A 23 -5.63 -0.91 -4.91
C THR A 23 -6.58 -0.54 -3.78
N VAL A 24 -7.12 0.67 -3.82
CA VAL A 24 -7.98 1.23 -2.75
C VAL A 24 -9.09 2.04 -3.39
N THR A 25 -10.29 2.08 -2.80
CA THR A 25 -11.35 3.00 -3.23
C THR A 25 -11.31 4.23 -2.33
N PRO A 26 -10.91 5.43 -2.84
CA PRO A 26 -10.81 6.61 -1.99
C PRO A 26 -12.16 7.05 -1.43
N GLU A 27 -12.14 7.72 -0.28
CA GLU A 27 -13.35 8.29 0.30
C GLU A 27 -14.04 9.27 -0.68
N GLY A 28 -15.36 9.18 -0.79
CA GLY A 28 -16.15 9.98 -1.73
C GLY A 28 -16.08 9.52 -3.19
N SER A 29 -15.33 8.46 -3.50
CA SER A 29 -15.24 7.85 -4.82
C SER A 29 -15.91 6.47 -4.87
N ASN A 30 -16.30 6.04 -6.08
CA ASN A 30 -16.73 4.67 -6.36
C ASN A 30 -15.76 3.95 -7.32
N THR A 31 -14.68 4.62 -7.73
CA THR A 31 -13.68 4.05 -8.63
C THR A 31 -12.43 3.68 -7.83
N PRO A 32 -12.00 2.41 -7.87
CA PRO A 32 -10.74 2.02 -7.28
C PRO A 32 -9.58 2.76 -7.93
N GLU A 33 -8.63 3.21 -7.12
CA GLU A 33 -7.36 3.79 -7.52
C GLU A 33 -6.22 2.83 -7.20
N LYS A 34 -5.23 2.81 -8.10
CA LYS A 34 -3.98 2.10 -7.89
C LYS A 34 -2.92 3.07 -7.39
N VAL A 35 -2.25 2.69 -6.31
CA VAL A 35 -1.14 3.37 -5.66
C VAL A 35 0.06 2.43 -5.69
N THR A 36 1.24 2.95 -6.00
CA THR A 36 2.48 2.18 -6.08
C THR A 36 3.45 2.67 -5.03
N LEU A 37 3.84 1.77 -4.13
CA LEU A 37 4.97 1.96 -3.23
C LEU A 37 6.22 1.41 -3.90
N THR A 38 7.30 2.19 -3.96
CA THR A 38 8.58 1.79 -4.55
C THR A 38 9.67 1.76 -3.48
N LYS A 39 10.34 0.63 -3.32
CA LYS A 39 11.46 0.44 -2.40
C LYS A 39 12.63 1.31 -2.83
N GLN A 40 13.12 2.11 -1.90
CA GLN A 40 14.25 3.00 -2.09
C GLN A 40 15.56 2.35 -1.61
N PRO A 41 16.72 2.79 -2.14
CA PRO A 41 18.03 2.32 -1.68
C PRO A 41 18.35 2.56 -0.20
N ASP A 42 17.69 3.55 0.43
CA ASP A 42 17.82 3.85 1.85
C ASP A 42 16.99 2.91 2.76
N GLY A 43 16.24 1.99 2.16
CA GLY A 43 15.39 1.03 2.86
C GLY A 43 13.94 1.50 3.08
N SER A 44 13.61 2.76 2.77
CA SER A 44 12.25 3.30 2.82
C SER A 44 11.41 2.85 1.62
N TRP A 45 10.10 3.07 1.68
CA TRP A 45 9.21 2.97 0.51
C TRP A 45 8.52 4.29 0.22
N THR A 46 8.62 4.73 -1.03
CA THR A 46 7.97 5.96 -1.52
C THR A 46 6.67 5.63 -2.22
N SER A 47 5.59 6.28 -1.81
CA SER A 47 4.27 6.20 -2.48
C SER A 47 4.19 7.23 -3.61
N ASP A 48 3.60 6.85 -4.75
CA ASP A 48 3.22 7.80 -5.81
C ASP A 48 2.02 8.68 -5.40
N LYS A 49 1.17 8.20 -4.48
CA LYS A 49 0.03 8.93 -3.90
C LYS A 49 0.09 8.93 -2.37
N PRO A 50 1.02 9.67 -1.75
CA PRO A 50 1.23 9.70 -0.30
C PRO A 50 0.02 10.24 0.48
N ALA A 51 -0.90 10.95 -0.19
CA ALA A 51 -2.14 11.43 0.41
C ALA A 51 -3.17 10.31 0.67
N ILE A 52 -3.04 9.16 -0.01
CA ILE A 52 -3.93 7.99 0.16
C ILE A 52 -3.18 6.90 0.91
N VAL A 53 -2.04 6.45 0.37
CA VAL A 53 -1.17 5.46 1.02
C VAL A 53 0.12 6.17 1.42
N PRO A 54 0.36 6.42 2.72
CA PRO A 54 1.56 7.10 3.17
C PRO A 54 2.84 6.33 2.82
N ASN A 55 3.96 7.05 2.76
CA ASN A 55 5.28 6.43 2.65
C ASN A 55 5.59 5.53 3.86
N VAL A 56 6.50 4.57 3.66
CA VAL A 56 7.00 3.71 4.73
C VAL A 56 8.42 4.15 5.04
N GLU A 57 8.66 4.59 6.27
CA GLU A 57 10.01 4.98 6.70
C GLU A 57 10.97 3.78 6.68
N ALA A 58 12.27 4.06 6.51
CA ALA A 58 13.30 3.02 6.57
C ALA A 58 13.25 2.25 7.90
N GLY A 59 13.30 0.93 7.82
CA GLY A 59 13.20 0.04 8.98
C GLY A 59 11.77 -0.24 9.47
N LYS A 60 10.73 0.31 8.81
CA LYS A 60 9.34 -0.10 9.01
C LYS A 60 8.94 -1.18 7.99
N ASP A 61 8.05 -2.07 8.41
CA ASP A 61 7.50 -3.17 7.61
C ASP A 61 6.06 -2.90 7.11
N SER A 62 5.48 -1.76 7.48
CA SER A 62 4.09 -1.42 7.14
C SER A 62 3.81 0.07 7.17
N THR A 63 2.73 0.46 6.47
CA THR A 63 2.07 1.76 6.52
C THR A 63 0.58 1.56 6.80
N THR A 64 -0.12 2.61 7.20
CA THR A 64 -1.56 2.59 7.48
C THR A 64 -2.25 3.60 6.59
N ILE A 65 -3.23 3.15 5.82
CA ILE A 65 -4.17 3.99 5.08
C ILE A 65 -5.15 4.57 6.11
N PRO A 66 -5.22 5.90 6.27
CA PRO A 66 -6.18 6.53 7.17
C PRO A 66 -7.62 6.24 6.74
N GLU A 67 -8.53 6.06 7.72
CA GLU A 67 -9.95 5.80 7.44
C GLU A 67 -10.58 6.90 6.58
N ASP A 68 -10.23 8.17 6.80
CA ASP A 68 -10.76 9.32 6.06
C ASP A 68 -10.26 9.42 4.61
N LYS A 69 -9.43 8.47 4.19
CA LYS A 69 -8.86 8.39 2.83
C LYS A 69 -9.35 7.19 2.05
N VAL A 70 -10.04 6.26 2.69
CA VAL A 70 -10.58 5.05 2.05
C VAL A 70 -12.07 4.95 2.33
N LYS A 71 -12.85 4.60 1.32
CA LYS A 71 -14.28 4.46 1.46
C LYS A 71 -14.59 3.31 2.43
N ASP A 72 -15.38 3.59 3.47
CA ASP A 72 -15.89 2.57 4.40
C ASP A 72 -16.50 1.35 3.69
N GLY A 73 -16.13 0.17 4.17
CA GLY A 73 -16.57 -1.12 3.67
C GLY A 73 -16.01 -1.49 2.30
N SER A 74 -15.10 -0.68 1.73
CA SER A 74 -14.43 -1.01 0.48
C SER A 74 -13.29 -2.02 0.69
N GLU A 75 -13.03 -2.81 -0.35
CA GLU A 75 -11.87 -3.72 -0.37
C GLU A 75 -10.61 -2.92 -0.70
N VAL A 76 -9.55 -3.21 0.03
CA VAL A 76 -8.19 -2.78 -0.26
C VAL A 76 -7.36 -4.01 -0.56
N SER A 77 -6.63 -4.00 -1.67
CA SER A 77 -5.70 -5.08 -2.00
C SER A 77 -4.27 -4.56 -2.14
N ALA A 78 -3.29 -5.41 -1.87
CA ALA A 78 -1.87 -5.10 -2.02
C ALA A 78 -1.13 -6.28 -2.64
N LYS A 79 -0.27 -6.00 -3.61
CA LYS A 79 0.52 -7.01 -4.32
C LYS A 79 1.93 -6.52 -4.56
N ALA A 80 2.93 -7.26 -4.08
CA ALA A 80 4.33 -6.95 -4.33
C ALA A 80 4.80 -7.50 -5.68
N LYS A 81 5.69 -6.77 -6.34
CA LYS A 81 6.29 -7.08 -7.63
C LYS A 81 7.73 -6.61 -7.68
N ASP A 82 8.65 -7.48 -8.05
CA ASP A 82 10.04 -7.12 -8.29
C ASP A 82 10.27 -6.67 -9.76
N PRO A 83 11.37 -5.97 -10.07
CA PRO A 83 11.74 -5.59 -11.44
C PRO A 83 11.97 -6.78 -12.38
N ALA A 84 12.24 -7.97 -11.84
CA ALA A 84 12.41 -9.22 -12.60
C ALA A 84 11.08 -9.85 -13.03
N GLY A 85 9.94 -9.34 -12.53
CA GLY A 85 8.60 -9.79 -12.85
C GLY A 85 8.05 -10.86 -11.92
N ASN A 86 8.71 -11.20 -10.81
CA ASN A 86 8.16 -12.06 -9.78
C ASN A 86 7.11 -11.29 -8.97
N GLU A 87 6.05 -11.99 -8.58
CA GLU A 87 4.89 -11.40 -7.92
C GLU A 87 4.55 -12.18 -6.65
N SER A 88 4.21 -11.45 -5.58
CA SER A 88 3.69 -12.03 -4.35
C SER A 88 2.20 -12.37 -4.47
N ALA A 89 1.73 -13.21 -3.55
CA ALA A 89 0.30 -13.39 -3.34
C ALA A 89 -0.37 -12.05 -2.99
N GLU A 90 -1.56 -11.81 -3.54
CA GLU A 90 -2.34 -10.63 -3.21
C GLU A 90 -2.82 -10.71 -1.75
N SER A 91 -2.62 -9.64 -1.00
CA SER A 91 -3.18 -9.47 0.34
C SER A 91 -4.41 -8.57 0.26
N LYS A 92 -5.46 -8.89 1.02
CA LYS A 92 -6.72 -8.14 1.04
C LYS A 92 -7.05 -7.69 2.46
N GLY A 93 -7.57 -6.48 2.56
CA GLY A 93 -8.12 -5.88 3.76
C GLY A 93 -9.43 -5.15 3.43
N ASN A 94 -10.18 -4.81 4.48
CA ASN A 94 -11.42 -4.05 4.38
C ASN A 94 -11.27 -2.83 5.26
N ALA A 95 -11.67 -1.67 4.74
CA ALA A 95 -11.82 -0.44 5.52
C ALA A 95 -13.07 -0.53 6.40
#